data_AF-A0A7X0JFD1-F1
#
_entry.id   AF-A0A7X0JFD1-F1
#
_cell.length_a   1.000
_cell.length_b   1.000
_cell.length_c   1.000
_cell.angle_alpha   90.00
_cell.angle_beta   90.00
_cell.angle_gamma   90.00
#
_symmetry.space_group_name_H-M   'P 1'
#
loop_
_entity.id
_entity.type
_entity.pdbx_description
1 polymer ?
#
loop_
_entity_poly.entity_id
_entity_poly.type
_entity_poly.pdbx_seq_one_letter_code
_entity_poly.pdbx_strand_id
1 'polypeptide(L)'
;MTDSDSGKEPDVAVVFDRSLAFDREGTDKPIIIVEFKRPGRTSYSHADNPVTQVLEYVSIMRNGQAFKDRTGRFCKPIPASTRFICFVIADFTPKLVEVVSMSVAQNKSADGEAYYGFSPNQNAVVEVLPYNKLLHDARLRNEAFFSKLGLN
;
A
#
# COMPACT_ATOMS: atom_id res chain seq x y z
N MET A 1 -12.53 -6.43 -29.40
CA MET A 1 -12.49 -4.96 -29.21
C MET A 1 -13.48 -4.60 -28.13
N THR A 2 -13.00 -4.38 -26.92
CA THR A 2 -13.68 -3.57 -25.90
C THR A 2 -12.62 -2.64 -25.37
N ASP A 3 -12.77 -1.39 -25.79
CA ASP A 3 -12.02 -0.23 -25.38
C ASP A 3 -12.26 -0.01 -23.88
N SER A 4 -11.20 -0.01 -23.08
CA SER A 4 -11.21 0.61 -21.77
C SER A 4 -9.91 1.36 -21.61
N ASP A 5 -9.88 2.54 -22.24
CA ASP A 5 -8.85 3.56 -22.12
C ASP A 5 -8.92 4.20 -20.72
N SER A 6 -8.61 3.41 -19.70
CA SER A 6 -8.59 3.80 -18.30
C SER A 6 -7.15 3.98 -17.88
N GLY A 7 -6.66 5.23 -17.93
CA GLY A 7 -5.36 5.67 -17.39
C GLY A 7 -5.22 5.53 -15.85
N LYS A 8 -5.90 4.56 -15.24
CA LYS A 8 -5.79 4.14 -13.84
C LYS A 8 -4.87 2.93 -13.67
N GLU A 9 -3.94 2.72 -14.58
CA GLU A 9 -2.91 1.69 -14.41
C GLU A 9 -1.93 2.15 -13.31
N PRO A 10 -1.80 1.41 -12.19
CA PRO A 10 -0.84 1.77 -11.14
C PRO A 10 0.58 1.84 -11.70
N ASP A 11 1.40 2.78 -11.21
CA ASP A 11 2.81 2.88 -11.64
C ASP A 11 3.52 1.53 -11.39
N VAL A 12 3.33 0.91 -10.21
CA VAL A 12 3.39 -0.56 -9.93
C VAL A 12 2.67 -0.81 -8.59
N ALA A 13 1.53 -1.52 -8.61
CA ALA A 13 0.85 -1.99 -7.40
C ALA A 13 1.18 -3.47 -7.17
N VAL A 14 1.96 -3.77 -6.13
CA VAL A 14 2.22 -5.15 -5.71
C VAL A 14 1.35 -5.46 -4.50
N VAL A 15 0.38 -6.36 -4.70
CA VAL A 15 -0.43 -6.89 -3.61
C VAL A 15 0.33 -8.06 -3.01
N PHE A 16 0.90 -7.84 -1.82
CA PHE A 16 1.51 -8.91 -1.03
C PHE A 16 0.44 -9.50 -0.11
N ASP A 17 -0.21 -10.55 -0.60
CA ASP A 17 -0.80 -11.52 0.30
C ASP A 17 0.34 -12.45 0.77
N ARG A 18 0.70 -12.40 2.05
CA ARG A 18 1.58 -13.42 2.64
C ARG A 18 0.81 -14.74 2.87
N SER A 19 0.09 -15.17 1.84
CA SER A 19 -0.61 -16.45 1.68
C SER A 19 -0.44 -17.06 0.28
N LEU A 20 0.50 -16.59 -0.56
CA LEU A 20 0.93 -17.37 -1.74
C LEU A 20 1.60 -18.71 -1.40
N ALA A 21 1.74 -19.05 -0.11
CA ALA A 21 2.15 -20.37 0.33
C ALA A 21 1.05 -21.15 1.10
N PHE A 22 0.04 -20.52 1.70
CA PHE A 22 -0.98 -21.22 2.50
C PHE A 22 -2.24 -20.37 2.64
N ASP A 23 -3.16 -20.50 1.68
CA ASP A 23 -4.58 -20.15 1.88
C ASP A 23 -5.12 -21.09 2.98
N ARG A 24 -5.09 -20.63 4.23
CA ARG A 24 -5.80 -21.27 5.34
C ARG A 24 -7.10 -20.52 5.49
N GLU A 25 -8.20 -21.13 5.04
CA GLU A 25 -9.55 -20.65 5.34
C GLU A 25 -9.65 -20.30 6.84
N GLY A 26 -10.12 -19.09 7.14
CA GLY A 26 -10.34 -18.63 8.52
C GLY A 26 -9.18 -17.89 9.19
N THR A 27 -8.12 -17.50 8.49
CA THR A 27 -7.12 -16.58 9.07
C THR A 27 -7.40 -15.12 8.69
N ASP A 28 -7.81 -14.30 9.65
CA ASP A 28 -8.03 -12.84 9.55
C ASP A 28 -6.72 -12.04 9.35
N LYS A 29 -5.79 -12.57 8.55
CA LYS A 29 -4.49 -11.93 8.33
C LYS A 29 -4.66 -10.63 7.54
N PRO A 30 -3.83 -9.61 7.83
CA PRO A 30 -3.87 -8.38 7.07
C PRO A 30 -3.39 -8.61 5.64
N ILE A 31 -4.03 -7.95 4.69
CA ILE A 31 -3.58 -7.87 3.29
C ILE A 31 -2.65 -6.67 3.16
N ILE A 32 -1.51 -6.85 2.50
CA ILE A 32 -0.54 -5.79 2.28
C ILE A 32 -0.63 -5.31 0.84
N ILE A 33 -0.80 -4.00 0.65
CA ILE A 33 -0.72 -3.33 -0.65
C ILE A 33 0.55 -2.49 -0.65
N VAL A 34 1.35 -2.60 -1.70
CA VAL A 34 2.54 -1.76 -1.90
C VAL A 34 2.40 -1.04 -3.24
N GLU A 35 2.35 0.29 -3.19
CA GLU A 35 2.32 1.17 -4.36
C GLU A 35 3.67 1.87 -4.49
N PHE A 36 4.39 1.61 -5.58
CA PHE A 36 5.61 2.35 -5.90
C PHE A 36 5.29 3.53 -6.81
N LYS A 37 5.80 4.71 -6.46
CA LYS A 37 5.79 5.87 -7.36
C LYS A 37 7.12 6.04 -8.06
N ARG A 38 7.04 6.62 -9.27
CA ARG A 38 8.23 7.00 -10.03
C ARG A 38 9.10 7.94 -9.18
N PRO A 39 10.42 7.68 -9.07
CA PRO A 39 11.34 8.56 -8.36
C PRO A 39 11.24 9.99 -8.85
N GLY A 40 11.30 10.95 -7.93
CA GLY A 40 11.22 12.38 -8.23
C GLY A 40 9.89 12.86 -8.84
N ARG A 41 8.81 12.07 -8.82
CA ARG A 41 7.49 12.52 -9.33
C ARG A 41 7.03 13.79 -8.61
N THR A 42 6.69 14.82 -9.38
CA THR A 42 6.23 16.12 -8.88
C THR A 42 4.77 16.42 -9.23
N SER A 43 4.22 15.74 -10.22
CA SER A 43 2.86 15.96 -10.74
C SER A 43 1.81 15.23 -9.91
N TYR A 44 1.62 15.65 -8.65
CA TYR A 44 0.52 15.17 -7.80
C TYR A 44 -0.61 16.21 -7.74
N SER A 45 -1.84 15.74 -7.59
CA SER A 45 -3.00 16.60 -7.37
C SER A 45 -3.91 16.00 -6.30
N HIS A 46 -4.94 16.75 -5.89
CA HIS A 46 -5.95 16.21 -4.98
C HIS A 46 -6.71 15.03 -5.58
N ALA A 47 -6.95 15.06 -6.90
CA ALA A 47 -7.59 13.98 -7.64
C ALA A 47 -6.62 12.81 -7.92
N ASP A 48 -5.33 13.10 -7.98
CA ASP A 48 -4.23 12.15 -8.24
C ASP A 48 -3.33 12.07 -7.00
N ASN A 49 -3.95 11.64 -5.90
CA ASN A 49 -3.32 11.46 -4.60
C ASN A 49 -3.02 9.96 -4.40
N PRO A 50 -1.76 9.56 -4.16
CA PRO A 50 -1.42 8.15 -4.02
C PRO A 50 -2.09 7.48 -2.81
N VAL A 51 -2.44 8.24 -1.76
CA VAL A 51 -3.21 7.73 -0.60
C VAL A 51 -4.63 7.36 -1.04
N THR A 52 -5.28 8.20 -1.84
CA THR A 52 -6.61 7.90 -2.38
C THR A 52 -6.55 6.68 -3.29
N GLN A 53 -5.53 6.58 -4.14
CA GLN A 53 -5.35 5.45 -5.05
C GLN A 53 -5.28 4.09 -4.33
N VAL A 54 -4.47 3.98 -3.26
CA VAL A 54 -4.41 2.71 -2.50
C VAL A 54 -5.72 2.39 -1.77
N LEU A 55 -6.45 3.41 -1.30
CA LEU A 55 -7.77 3.22 -0.69
C LEU A 55 -8.84 2.82 -1.72
N GLU A 56 -8.74 3.30 -2.97
CA GLU A 56 -9.57 2.81 -4.08
C GLU A 56 -9.34 1.32 -4.33
N TYR A 57 -8.08 0.86 -4.33
CA TYR A 57 -7.78 -0.58 -4.43
C TYR A 57 -8.41 -1.39 -3.31
N VAL A 58 -8.35 -0.91 -2.07
CA VAL A 58 -9.02 -1.58 -0.94
C VAL A 58 -10.52 -1.68 -1.19
N SER A 59 -11.18 -0.59 -1.60
CA SER A 59 -12.62 -0.58 -1.90
C SER A 59 -12.99 -1.57 -3.00
N ILE A 60 -12.18 -1.63 -4.07
CA ILE A 60 -12.37 -2.57 -5.18
C ILE A 60 -12.26 -4.02 -4.72
N MET A 61 -11.25 -4.35 -3.89
CA MET A 61 -11.06 -5.69 -3.32
C MET A 61 -12.20 -6.08 -2.38
N ARG A 62 -12.70 -5.15 -1.58
CA ARG A 62 -13.86 -5.37 -0.70
C ARG A 62 -15.14 -5.67 -1.46
N ASN A 63 -15.32 -5.07 -2.64
CA ASN A 63 -16.50 -5.28 -3.47
C ASN A 63 -16.40 -6.53 -4.35
N GLY A 64 -15.22 -7.13 -4.51
CA GLY A 64 -15.00 -8.32 -5.34
C GLY A 64 -15.23 -8.11 -6.84
N GLN A 65 -15.24 -6.85 -7.29
CA GLN A 65 -15.73 -6.49 -8.63
C GLN A 65 -14.67 -6.42 -9.72
N ALA A 66 -13.36 -6.48 -9.42
CA ALA A 66 -12.35 -6.19 -10.46
C ALA A 66 -11.07 -7.04 -10.48
N PHE A 67 -10.83 -7.90 -9.48
CA PHE A 67 -9.62 -8.73 -9.50
C PHE A 67 -9.96 -10.11 -10.04
N LYS A 68 -9.47 -10.41 -11.24
CA LYS A 68 -9.36 -11.79 -11.69
C LYS A 68 -8.04 -12.36 -11.19
N ASP A 69 -8.08 -13.54 -10.60
CA ASP A 69 -6.86 -14.26 -10.27
C ASP A 69 -6.09 -14.66 -11.54
N ARG A 70 -4.90 -15.26 -11.38
CA ARG A 70 -4.09 -15.74 -12.51
C ARG A 70 -4.79 -16.79 -13.38
N THR A 71 -5.93 -17.33 -12.95
CA THR A 71 -6.77 -18.30 -13.66
C THR A 71 -7.99 -17.67 -14.33
N GLY A 72 -8.16 -16.35 -14.22
CA GLY A 72 -9.27 -15.60 -14.80
C GLY A 72 -10.55 -15.63 -13.96
N ARG A 73 -10.53 -16.22 -12.75
CA ARG A 73 -11.68 -16.27 -11.84
C ARG A 73 -11.76 -14.99 -11.04
N PHE A 74 -12.96 -14.47 -10.85
CA PHE A 74 -13.17 -13.34 -9.95
C PHE A 74 -12.79 -13.72 -8.53
N CYS A 75 -11.93 -12.90 -7.92
CA CYS A 75 -11.61 -13.01 -6.50
C CYS A 75 -12.87 -12.78 -5.68
N LYS A 76 -13.06 -13.61 -4.64
CA LYS A 76 -14.15 -13.39 -3.68
C LYS A 76 -13.97 -12.00 -3.02
N PRO A 77 -15.08 -11.30 -2.71
CA PRO A 77 -15.03 -10.07 -1.91
C PRO A 77 -14.27 -10.28 -0.59
N ILE A 78 -13.39 -9.34 -0.23
CA ILE A 78 -12.65 -9.40 1.04
C ILE A 78 -13.53 -8.91 2.20
N PRO A 79 -13.70 -9.70 3.29
CA PRO A 79 -14.52 -9.32 4.44
C PRO A 79 -14.11 -7.99 5.09
N ALA A 80 -15.10 -7.24 5.61
CA ALA A 80 -14.89 -5.96 6.32
C ALA A 80 -13.91 -6.08 7.51
N SER A 81 -13.90 -7.24 8.19
CA SER A 81 -13.01 -7.54 9.31
C SER A 81 -11.54 -7.61 8.91
N THR A 82 -11.22 -8.01 7.68
CA THR A 82 -9.84 -8.10 7.19
C THR A 82 -9.21 -6.71 7.13
N ARG A 83 -8.08 -6.54 7.82
CA ARG A 83 -7.32 -5.28 7.82
C ARG A 83 -6.45 -5.16 6.58
N PHE A 84 -6.33 -3.94 6.04
CA PHE A 84 -5.35 -3.62 5.01
C PHE A 84 -4.18 -2.82 5.60
N ILE A 85 -2.97 -3.11 5.12
CA ILE A 85 -1.77 -2.33 5.39
C ILE A 85 -1.24 -1.86 4.04
N CYS A 86 -1.30 -0.56 3.78
CA CYS A 86 -0.93 0.03 2.51
C CYS A 86 0.37 0.82 2.67
N PHE A 87 1.39 0.47 1.90
CA PHE A 87 2.61 1.25 1.75
C PHE A 87 2.56 2.02 0.44
N VAL A 88 2.78 3.32 0.51
CA VAL A 88 3.06 4.17 -0.65
C VAL A 88 4.54 4.54 -0.58
N ILE A 89 5.31 4.04 -1.53
CA ILE A 89 6.75 4.23 -1.60
C ILE A 89 7.04 5.33 -2.63
N ALA A 90 7.43 6.50 -2.16
CA ALA A 90 7.58 7.69 -3.00
C ALA A 90 8.60 8.68 -2.45
N ASP A 91 9.29 9.39 -3.34
CA ASP A 91 10.15 10.52 -2.96
C ASP A 91 9.31 11.73 -2.54
N PHE A 92 9.67 12.34 -1.41
CA PHE A 92 8.95 13.49 -0.88
C PHE A 92 9.30 14.77 -1.63
N THR A 93 8.39 15.15 -2.53
CA THR A 93 8.37 16.47 -3.17
C THR A 93 7.42 17.41 -2.40
N PRO A 94 7.57 18.74 -2.49
CA PRO A 94 6.66 19.68 -1.83
C PRO A 94 5.19 19.41 -2.15
N LYS A 95 4.90 19.03 -3.40
CA LYS A 95 3.54 18.71 -3.83
C LYS A 95 3.01 17.41 -3.24
N LEU A 96 3.85 16.37 -3.12
CA LEU A 96 3.45 15.13 -2.45
C LEU A 96 3.12 15.39 -0.97
N VAL A 97 3.98 16.14 -0.29
CA VAL A 97 3.80 16.49 1.12
C VAL A 97 2.49 17.24 1.34
N GLU A 98 2.18 18.21 0.47
CA GLU A 98 0.91 18.94 0.48
C GLU A 98 -0.29 17.97 0.41
N VAL A 99 -0.36 17.11 -0.61
CA VAL A 99 -1.51 16.21 -0.79
C VAL A 99 -1.62 15.13 0.30
N VAL A 100 -0.49 14.66 0.85
CA VAL A 100 -0.48 13.68 1.95
C VAL A 100 -0.98 14.32 3.25
N SER A 101 -0.59 15.57 3.52
CA SER A 101 -1.01 16.30 4.72
C SER A 101 -2.51 16.56 4.80
N MET A 102 -3.21 16.50 3.66
CA MET A 102 -4.66 16.65 3.55
C MET A 102 -5.41 15.31 3.43
N SER A 103 -4.69 14.19 3.53
CA SER A 103 -5.24 12.84 3.42
C SER A 103 -5.37 12.15 4.77
N VAL A 104 -5.95 10.95 4.82
CA VAL A 104 -5.98 10.14 6.05
C VAL A 104 -4.58 9.87 6.62
N ALA A 105 -3.53 9.89 5.79
CA ALA A 105 -2.15 9.64 6.17
C ALA A 105 -1.41 10.91 6.64
N GLN A 106 -2.10 11.89 7.22
CA GLN A 106 -1.53 13.19 7.56
C GLN A 106 -0.52 13.19 8.73
N ASN A 107 -0.42 12.11 9.52
CA ASN A 107 0.41 12.11 10.73
C ASN A 107 1.86 11.85 10.38
N LYS A 108 2.79 12.64 10.94
CA LYS A 108 4.22 12.35 10.80
C LYS A 108 4.66 11.26 11.76
N SER A 109 5.50 10.36 11.27
CA SER A 109 6.29 9.43 12.08
C SER A 109 7.21 10.17 13.07
N ALA A 110 7.67 9.46 14.10
CA ALA A 110 8.45 10.05 15.19
C ALA A 110 9.78 10.68 14.75
N ASP A 111 10.43 10.11 13.74
CA ASP A 111 11.63 10.67 13.11
C ASP A 111 11.32 11.76 12.06
N GLY A 112 10.04 11.92 11.70
CA GLY A 112 9.58 12.88 10.71
C GLY A 112 9.86 12.49 9.26
N GLU A 113 10.35 11.27 8.99
CA GLU A 113 10.77 10.82 7.66
C GLU A 113 9.69 10.03 6.91
N ALA A 114 8.57 9.73 7.56
CA ALA A 114 7.38 9.10 6.97
C ALA A 114 6.09 9.78 7.44
N TYR A 115 5.03 9.52 6.70
CA TYR A 115 3.65 9.91 7.01
C TYR A 115 2.77 8.68 7.16
N TYR A 116 1.78 8.71 8.03
CA TYR A 116 0.89 7.59 8.27
C TYR A 116 -0.50 7.99 8.74
N GLY A 117 -1.43 7.04 8.65
CA GLY A 117 -2.73 7.17 9.27
C GLY A 117 -3.63 5.96 9.03
N PHE A 118 -4.87 6.07 9.51
CA PHE A 118 -5.84 4.99 9.46
C PHE A 118 -7.14 5.49 8.82
N SER A 119 -7.66 4.73 7.88
CA SER A 119 -8.98 4.94 7.32
C SER A 119 -9.98 3.93 7.90
N PRO A 120 -10.94 4.38 8.75
CA PRO A 120 -11.92 3.49 9.37
C PRO A 120 -12.83 2.80 8.34
N ASN A 121 -13.28 3.54 7.32
CA ASN A 121 -14.21 3.02 6.30
C ASN A 121 -13.61 1.86 5.50
N GLN A 122 -12.30 1.92 5.22
CA GLN A 122 -11.58 0.87 4.52
C GLN A 122 -10.94 -0.16 5.47
N ASN A 123 -10.99 0.05 6.80
CA ASN A 123 -10.19 -0.68 7.79
C ASN A 123 -8.73 -0.87 7.31
N ALA A 124 -8.12 0.25 6.94
CA ALA A 124 -6.81 0.29 6.28
C ALA A 124 -5.86 1.24 7.00
N VAL A 125 -4.65 0.78 7.31
CA VAL A 125 -3.54 1.64 7.69
C VAL A 125 -2.80 2.02 6.42
N VAL A 126 -2.46 3.30 6.25
CA VAL A 126 -1.65 3.79 5.13
C VAL A 126 -0.37 4.41 5.69
N GLU A 127 0.76 4.03 5.13
CA GLU A 127 2.08 4.60 5.42
C GLU A 127 2.70 5.08 4.11
N VAL A 128 3.14 6.33 4.07
CA VAL A 128 3.81 6.96 2.94
C VAL A 128 5.24 7.25 3.37
N LEU A 129 6.21 6.67 2.68
CA LEU A 129 7.62 6.75 3.05
C LEU A 129 8.54 6.60 1.84
N PRO A 130 9.75 7.20 1.86
CA PRO A 130 10.72 7.00 0.80
C PRO A 130 11.38 5.61 0.91
N TYR A 131 11.91 5.11 -0.20
CA TYR A 131 12.45 3.75 -0.29
C TYR A 131 13.63 3.50 0.68
N ASN A 132 14.52 4.47 0.80
CA ASN A 132 15.68 4.40 1.71
C ASN A 132 15.25 4.19 3.16
N LYS A 133 14.22 4.91 3.60
CA LYS A 133 13.64 4.74 4.93
C LYS A 133 13.06 3.35 5.13
N LEU A 134 12.25 2.88 4.18
CA LEU A 134 11.67 1.53 4.25
C LEU A 134 12.77 0.47 4.45
N LEU A 135 13.86 0.56 3.67
CA LEU A 135 14.98 -0.36 3.76
C LEU A 135 15.72 -0.23 5.10
N HIS A 136 15.97 1.00 5.56
CA HIS A 136 16.64 1.27 6.83
C HIS A 136 15.83 0.71 8.00
N ASP A 137 14.54 1.03 8.09
CA ASP A 137 13.66 0.58 9.16
C ASP A 137 13.49 -0.94 9.13
N ALA A 138 13.42 -1.56 7.94
CA ALA A 138 13.37 -3.00 7.80
C ALA A 138 14.65 -3.69 8.30
N ARG A 139 15.82 -3.08 8.06
CA ARG A 139 17.10 -3.58 8.59
C ARG A 139 17.15 -3.44 10.10
N LEU A 140 16.88 -2.26 10.64
CA LEU A 140 16.89 -2.01 12.09
C LEU A 140 15.93 -2.94 12.84
N ARG A 141 14.69 -3.10 12.36
CA ARG A 141 13.71 -3.99 13.00
C ARG A 141 14.13 -5.46 13.02
N ASN A 142 14.95 -5.88 12.06
CA ASN A 142 15.39 -7.27 11.94
C ASN A 142 16.86 -7.47 12.32
N GLU A 143 17.55 -6.44 12.80
CA GLU A 143 18.98 -6.48 13.09
C GLU A 143 19.33 -7.58 14.10
N ALA A 144 18.54 -7.70 15.17
CA ALA A 144 18.72 -8.75 16.17
C ALA A 144 18.57 -10.16 15.55
N PHE A 145 17.68 -10.34 14.58
CA PHE A 145 17.50 -11.60 13.87
C PHE A 145 18.65 -11.87 12.89
N PHE A 146 19.06 -10.87 12.11
CA PHE A 146 20.17 -10.99 11.16
C PHE A 146 21.50 -11.29 11.87
N SER A 147 21.75 -10.66 13.02
CA SER A 147 22.88 -10.95 13.88
C SER A 147 22.90 -12.41 14.34
N LYS A 148 21.74 -12.96 14.74
CA LYS A 148 21.63 -14.38 15.14
C LYS A 148 21.81 -15.36 13.99
N LEU A 149 21.51 -14.94 12.76
CA LEU A 149 21.63 -15.75 11.55
C LEU A 149 22.99 -15.58 10.84
N GLY A 150 23.87 -14.69 11.32
CA GLY A 150 25.16 -14.41 10.69
C GLY A 150 25.04 -13.68 9.33
N LEU A 151 24.00 -12.88 9.14
CA LEU A 151 23.68 -12.17 7.89
C LEU A 151 24.03 -10.67 7.93
N ASN A 152 24.88 -10.25 8.88
CA ASN A 152 25.33 -8.87 9.05
C ASN A 152 26.63 -8.59 8.31
#